data_AF-A0A6G3TNR2-F1
#
_entry.id   AF-A0A6G3TNR2-F1
#
_cell.length_a   1.000
_cell.length_b   1.000
_cell.length_c   1.000
_cell.angle_alpha   90.00
_cell.angle_beta   90.00
_cell.angle_gamma   90.00
#
_symmetry.space_group_name_H-M   'P 1'
#
loop_
_entity.id
_entity.type
_entity.pdbx_description
1 polymer ?
#
loop_
_entity_poly.entity_id
_entity_poly.type
_entity_poly.pdbx_seq_one_letter_code
_entity_poly.pdbx_strand_id
1 'polypeptide(L)'
;LGYVVEGEARTYFAGDTGLFDGMEQEVGPVDAALLPVGGWGPYLGAEHLDAGRAAEALARLAPRTAVPVHYGTYWPIGMDAVRPHEFHTPGEEFVRLSALRAPGVAVHRLGHGESVRVEVAR
;
A
#
# COMPACT_ATOMS: atom_id res chain seq x y z
N LEU A 1 11.28 -2.43 -7.67
CA LEU A 1 12.29 -1.47 -7.15
C LEU A 1 11.55 -0.48 -6.27
N GLY A 2 11.98 -0.30 -5.03
CA GLY A 2 11.43 0.67 -4.08
C GLY A 2 12.46 1.74 -3.70
N TYR A 3 11.99 2.82 -3.11
CA TYR A 3 12.81 3.96 -2.70
C TYR A 3 12.44 4.40 -1.29
N VAL A 4 13.45 4.75 -0.50
CA VAL A 4 13.27 5.56 0.69
C VAL A 4 13.78 6.96 0.38
N VAL A 5 12.92 7.96 0.57
CA VAL A 5 13.25 9.37 0.35
C VAL A 5 13.32 10.04 1.72
N GLU A 6 14.45 10.70 1.99
CA GLU A 6 14.72 11.41 3.23
C GLU A 6 14.63 12.93 3.02
N GLY A 7 13.96 13.61 3.94
CA GLY A 7 13.69 15.04 3.90
C GLY A 7 13.06 15.49 5.20
N GLU A 8 11.99 16.29 5.13
CA GLU A 8 11.19 16.63 6.33
C GLU A 8 10.64 15.35 6.98
N ALA A 9 10.11 14.42 6.17
CA ALA A 9 9.68 13.09 6.58
C ALA A 9 10.45 12.00 5.81
N ARG A 10 10.73 10.87 6.44
CA ARG A 10 11.31 9.70 5.78
C ARG A 10 10.17 8.85 5.18
N THR A 11 10.08 8.82 3.85
CA THR A 11 8.96 8.19 3.14
C THR A 11 9.43 6.98 2.34
N TYR A 12 8.78 5.84 2.55
CA TYR A 12 8.97 4.65 1.73
C TYR A 12 7.96 4.60 0.59
N PHE A 13 8.45 4.56 -0.65
CA PHE A 13 7.67 4.20 -1.82
C PHE A 13 8.08 2.80 -2.27
N ALA A 14 7.20 1.81 -2.08
CA ALA A 14 7.57 0.42 -2.29
C ALA A 14 7.83 0.05 -3.77
N GLY A 15 7.19 0.76 -4.70
CA GLY A 15 7.06 0.29 -6.08
C GLY A 15 6.37 -1.08 -6.13
N ASP A 16 6.50 -1.79 -7.25
CA ASP A 16 6.06 -3.18 -7.34
C ASP A 16 7.03 -4.09 -6.60
N THR A 17 6.48 -4.77 -5.59
CA THR A 17 7.21 -5.71 -4.73
C THR A 17 6.25 -6.71 -4.09
N GLY A 18 6.80 -7.81 -3.60
CA GLY A 18 6.13 -8.79 -2.76
C GLY A 18 6.53 -8.61 -1.30
N LEU A 19 5.92 -9.39 -0.41
CA LEU A 19 6.35 -9.46 0.98
C LEU A 19 7.61 -10.34 1.05
N PHE A 20 8.66 -9.86 1.72
CA PHE A 20 9.90 -10.62 1.90
C PHE A 20 10.43 -10.47 3.33
N ASP A 21 11.18 -11.47 3.76
CA ASP A 21 11.85 -11.46 5.06
C ASP A 21 12.99 -10.44 5.03
N GLY A 22 13.09 -9.61 6.06
CA GLY A 22 14.08 -8.53 6.07
C GLY A 22 13.53 -7.17 5.65
N MET A 23 12.27 -7.08 5.18
CA MET A 23 11.72 -5.85 4.59
C MET A 23 11.84 -4.65 5.53
N GLU A 24 11.51 -4.81 6.81
CA GLU A 24 11.58 -3.73 7.78
C GLU A 24 13.02 -3.31 8.10
N GLN A 25 13.99 -4.22 8.00
CA GLN A 25 15.41 -3.92 8.18
C GLN A 25 15.99 -3.19 6.96
N GLU A 26 15.64 -3.62 5.75
CA GLU A 26 16.08 -3.00 4.49
C GLU A 26 15.49 -1.60 4.30
N VAL A 27 14.21 -1.40 4.66
CA VAL A 27 13.55 -0.09 4.58
C VAL A 27 13.99 0.81 5.74
N GLY A 28 14.16 0.25 6.94
CA GLY A 28 14.41 1.01 8.17
C GLY A 28 13.18 1.82 8.64
N PRO A 29 13.32 2.64 9.70
CA PRO A 29 12.20 3.39 10.27
C PRO A 29 11.70 4.48 9.32
N VAL A 30 10.41 4.52 9.01
CA VAL A 30 9.83 5.53 8.10
C VAL A 30 8.60 6.18 8.72
N ASP A 31 8.37 7.45 8.41
CA ASP A 31 7.19 8.18 8.87
C ASP A 31 5.94 7.80 8.04
N ALA A 32 6.16 7.59 6.74
CA ALA A 32 5.11 7.30 5.77
C ALA A 32 5.48 6.15 4.84
N ALA A 33 4.48 5.32 4.48
CA ALA A 33 4.64 4.25 3.50
C ALA A 33 3.56 4.32 2.40
N LEU A 34 3.99 4.26 1.14
CA LEU A 34 3.12 4.09 -0.03
C LEU A 34 3.28 2.65 -0.51
N LEU A 35 2.24 1.84 -0.30
CA LEU A 35 2.28 0.39 -0.53
C LEU A 35 1.34 -0.01 -1.67
N PRO A 36 1.79 -0.80 -2.67
CA PRO A 36 0.88 -1.40 -3.63
C PRO A 36 -0.06 -2.36 -2.90
N VAL A 37 -1.36 -2.28 -3.18
CA VAL A 37 -2.38 -3.16 -2.57
C VAL A 37 -3.14 -3.98 -3.60
N GLY A 38 -2.87 -3.73 -4.88
CA GLY A 38 -3.49 -4.41 -6.00
C GLY A 38 -2.52 -4.53 -7.16
N GLY A 39 -3.01 -5.12 -8.24
CA GLY A 39 -2.24 -5.38 -9.45
C GLY A 39 -3.17 -5.85 -10.54
N TRP A 40 -2.61 -6.36 -11.62
CA TRP A 40 -3.35 -6.67 -12.83
C TRP A 40 -3.45 -8.17 -13.09
N GLY A 41 -4.62 -8.60 -13.57
CA GLY A 41 -4.86 -9.98 -13.99
C GLY A 41 -5.40 -10.89 -12.87
N PRO A 42 -5.77 -12.13 -13.22
CA PRO A 42 -6.46 -13.06 -12.32
C PRO A 42 -5.57 -13.63 -11.22
N TYR A 43 -4.25 -13.42 -11.29
CA TYR A 43 -3.28 -13.92 -10.33
C TYR A 43 -2.13 -12.91 -10.17
N LEU A 44 -1.99 -12.38 -8.95
CA LEU A 44 -0.88 -11.46 -8.61
C LEU A 44 0.45 -12.19 -8.39
N GLY A 45 0.42 -13.43 -7.89
CA GLY A 45 1.64 -14.12 -7.46
C GLY A 45 2.20 -13.62 -6.12
N ALA A 46 3.25 -14.27 -5.62
CA ALA A 46 3.92 -13.92 -4.36
C ALA A 46 4.83 -12.69 -4.49
N GLU A 47 5.32 -12.43 -5.71
CA GLU A 47 6.19 -11.29 -6.06
C GLU A 47 5.47 -9.93 -6.01
N HIS A 48 4.16 -9.93 -5.74
CA HIS A 48 3.34 -8.73 -5.63
C HIS A 48 2.53 -8.74 -4.33
N LEU A 49 2.41 -7.58 -3.70
CA LEU A 49 1.53 -7.37 -2.55
C LEU A 49 0.07 -7.28 -3.01
N ASP A 50 -0.78 -8.09 -2.38
CA ASP A 50 -2.21 -7.85 -2.30
C ASP A 50 -2.54 -7.03 -1.04
N ALA A 51 -3.80 -6.63 -0.87
CA ALA A 51 -4.25 -5.87 0.30
C ALA A 51 -3.90 -6.53 1.64
N GLY A 52 -3.91 -7.85 1.72
CA GLY A 52 -3.62 -8.59 2.95
C GLY A 52 -2.13 -8.62 3.27
N ARG A 53 -1.29 -8.93 2.28
CA ARG A 53 0.16 -8.90 2.43
C ARG A 53 0.69 -7.49 2.61
N ALA A 54 0.07 -6.49 1.98
CA ALA A 54 0.41 -5.09 2.21
C ALA A 54 0.08 -4.67 3.65
N ALA A 55 -1.04 -5.11 4.22
CA ALA A 55 -1.36 -4.86 5.63
C ALA A 55 -0.38 -5.56 6.59
N GLU A 56 0.16 -6.71 6.19
CA GLU A 56 1.24 -7.38 6.93
C GLU A 56 2.56 -6.62 6.82
N ALA A 57 2.96 -6.21 5.61
CA ALA A 57 4.12 -5.34 5.39
C ALA A 57 4.00 -4.05 6.22
N LEU A 58 2.80 -3.45 6.26
CA LEU A 58 2.54 -2.26 7.05
C LEU A 58 2.76 -2.49 8.55
N ALA A 59 2.32 -3.63 9.08
CA ALA A 59 2.53 -3.98 10.48
C ALA A 59 4.02 -4.20 10.81
N ARG A 60 4.81 -4.74 9.89
CA ARG A 60 6.27 -4.90 10.06
C ARG A 60 7.00 -3.56 10.01
N LEU A 61 6.62 -2.69 9.06
CA LEU A 61 7.22 -1.37 8.86
C LEU A 61 6.82 -0.36 9.94
N ALA A 62 5.61 -0.50 10.49
CA ALA A 62 5.02 0.35 11.53
C ALA A 62 5.22 1.87 11.34
N PRO A 63 4.92 2.43 10.16
CA PRO A 63 5.00 3.88 9.95
C PRO A 63 3.92 4.61 10.74
N ARG A 64 4.01 5.94 10.85
CA ARG A 64 2.90 6.73 11.40
C ARG A 64 1.72 6.78 10.45
N THR A 65 2.00 6.82 9.16
CA THR A 65 0.99 7.01 8.10
C THR A 65 1.20 6.06 6.93
N ALA A 66 0.12 5.63 6.27
CA ALA A 66 0.21 4.88 5.03
C ALA A 66 -0.84 5.25 3.99
N VAL A 67 -0.47 5.11 2.72
CA VAL A 67 -1.35 5.35 1.56
C VAL A 67 -1.33 4.12 0.66
N PRO A 68 -2.47 3.43 0.43
CA PRO A 68 -2.55 2.37 -0.55
C PRO A 68 -2.42 2.94 -1.97
N VAL A 69 -1.61 2.30 -2.81
CA VAL A 69 -1.41 2.64 -4.23
C VAL A 69 -1.56 1.40 -5.12
N HIS A 70 -1.37 1.58 -6.43
CA HIS A 70 -1.34 0.48 -7.40
C HIS A 70 -2.66 -0.32 -7.53
N TYR A 71 -3.80 0.36 -7.36
CA TYR A 71 -5.14 -0.23 -7.59
C TYR A 71 -6.08 0.76 -8.27
N GLY A 72 -7.23 0.28 -8.75
CA GLY A 72 -8.33 1.13 -9.23
C GLY A 72 -8.04 2.02 -10.45
N THR A 73 -7.00 1.72 -11.25
CA THR A 73 -6.57 2.59 -12.37
C THR A 73 -6.58 1.89 -13.73
N TYR A 74 -5.86 0.77 -13.89
CA TYR A 74 -5.84 0.03 -15.16
C TYR A 74 -6.80 -1.17 -15.09
N TRP A 75 -7.59 -1.44 -16.14
CA TRP A 75 -8.44 -2.65 -16.29
C TRP A 75 -8.30 -3.25 -17.70
N PRO A 76 -8.37 -4.58 -17.88
CA PRO A 76 -8.33 -5.16 -19.21
C PRO A 76 -9.54 -4.69 -20.03
N ILE A 77 -9.24 -4.06 -21.17
CA ILE A 77 -10.26 -3.61 -22.12
C ILE A 77 -11.14 -4.81 -22.48
N GLY A 78 -12.45 -4.69 -22.26
CA GLY A 78 -13.43 -5.75 -22.56
C GLY A 78 -13.78 -6.66 -21.38
N MET A 79 -13.21 -6.45 -20.19
CA MET A 79 -13.58 -7.19 -18.98
C MET A 79 -14.50 -6.39 -18.04
N ASP A 80 -15.09 -5.28 -18.47
CA ASP A 80 -15.92 -4.39 -17.60
C ASP A 80 -17.10 -5.12 -16.93
N ALA A 81 -17.57 -6.22 -17.53
CA ALA A 81 -18.62 -7.09 -16.99
C ALA A 81 -18.12 -8.05 -15.88
N VAL A 82 -16.81 -8.22 -15.73
CA VAL A 82 -16.17 -9.07 -14.70
C VAL A 82 -15.93 -8.21 -13.45
N ARG A 83 -17.00 -7.97 -12.69
CA ARG A 83 -17.02 -7.42 -11.31
C ARG A 83 -16.20 -6.12 -11.08
N PRO A 84 -16.83 -4.93 -11.14
CA PRO A 84 -16.21 -3.65 -10.72
C PRO A 84 -15.72 -3.63 -9.26
N HIS A 85 -16.18 -4.56 -8.41
CA HIS A 85 -15.73 -4.67 -7.03
C HIS A 85 -14.24 -4.99 -6.94
N GLU A 86 -13.69 -5.85 -7.79
CA GLU A 86 -12.26 -6.20 -7.76
C GLU A 86 -11.34 -5.02 -8.08
N PHE A 87 -11.90 -3.91 -8.59
CA PHE A 87 -11.17 -2.72 -8.99
C PHE A 87 -10.85 -1.79 -7.81
N HIS A 88 -11.82 -1.58 -6.91
CA HIS A 88 -11.71 -0.64 -5.79
C HIS A 88 -11.57 -1.34 -4.43
N THR A 89 -12.00 -2.60 -4.32
CA THR A 89 -11.91 -3.35 -3.06
C THR A 89 -10.50 -3.47 -2.50
N PRO A 90 -9.40 -3.51 -3.27
CA PRO A 90 -8.09 -3.65 -2.66
C PRO A 90 -7.74 -2.49 -1.70
N GLY A 91 -8.13 -1.26 -2.05
CA GLY A 91 -7.93 -0.11 -1.16
C GLY A 91 -8.79 -0.18 0.11
N GLU A 92 -10.05 -0.60 -0.02
CA GLU A 92 -10.96 -0.75 1.12
C GLU A 92 -10.53 -1.90 2.05
N GLU A 93 -10.12 -3.02 1.45
CA GLU A 93 -9.68 -4.19 2.17
C GLU A 93 -8.35 -3.94 2.87
N PHE A 94 -7.43 -3.18 2.25
CA PHE A 94 -6.21 -2.74 2.92
C PHE A 94 -6.53 -1.89 4.15
N VAL A 95 -7.44 -0.91 4.05
CA VAL A 95 -7.86 -0.11 5.21
C VAL A 95 -8.41 -1.01 6.32
N ARG A 96 -9.33 -1.93 5.98
CA ARG A 96 -9.96 -2.84 6.93
C ARG A 96 -8.94 -3.75 7.62
N LEU A 97 -8.02 -4.32 6.86
CA LEU A 97 -7.01 -5.26 7.35
C LEU A 97 -5.90 -4.56 8.15
N SER A 98 -5.51 -3.36 7.73
CA SER A 98 -4.55 -2.52 8.46
C SER A 98 -5.11 -2.06 9.80
N ALA A 99 -6.40 -1.74 9.90
CA ALA A 99 -7.03 -1.44 11.18
C ALA A 99 -6.94 -2.59 12.19
N LEU A 100 -6.87 -3.85 11.73
CA LEU A 100 -6.72 -5.03 12.58
C LEU A 100 -5.25 -5.30 12.94
N ARG A 101 -4.33 -5.15 11.97
CA ARG A 101 -2.92 -5.54 12.13
C ARG A 101 -2.02 -4.42 12.65
N ALA A 102 -2.35 -3.18 12.32
CA ALA A 102 -1.54 -2.00 12.59
C ALA A 102 -2.44 -0.82 13.03
N PRO A 103 -3.23 -0.96 14.12
CA PRO A 103 -4.21 0.04 14.54
C PRO A 103 -3.63 1.42 14.91
N GLY A 104 -2.32 1.48 15.16
CA GLY A 104 -1.61 2.74 15.43
C GLY A 104 -1.22 3.53 14.18
N VAL A 105 -1.43 2.98 12.98
CA VAL A 105 -1.06 3.62 11.72
C VAL A 105 -2.27 4.34 11.12
N ALA A 106 -2.11 5.62 10.80
CA ALA A 106 -3.12 6.37 10.07
C ALA A 106 -3.11 5.95 8.58
N VAL A 107 -4.15 5.24 8.13
CA VAL A 107 -4.28 4.88 6.71
C VAL A 107 -5.15 5.89 5.97
N HIS A 108 -4.60 6.54 4.94
CA HIS A 108 -5.34 7.47 4.10
C HIS A 108 -5.63 6.85 2.74
N ARG A 109 -6.86 6.37 2.55
CA ARG A 109 -7.34 5.94 1.22
C ARG A 109 -7.81 7.16 0.44
N LEU A 110 -7.05 7.52 -0.59
CA LEU A 110 -7.32 8.66 -1.46
C LEU A 110 -8.03 8.24 -2.74
N GLY A 111 -8.97 9.06 -3.22
CA GLY A 111 -9.48 9.03 -4.58
C GLY A 111 -8.52 9.68 -5.58
N HIS A 112 -8.77 9.46 -6.88
CA HIS A 112 -7.96 10.09 -7.94
C HIS A 112 -8.02 11.62 -7.86
N GLY A 113 -6.85 12.25 -7.70
CA GLY A 113 -6.71 13.71 -7.58
C GLY A 113 -6.83 14.25 -6.15
N GLU A 114 -7.14 13.41 -5.16
CA GLU A 114 -7.11 13.82 -3.76
C GLU A 114 -5.68 13.87 -3.21
N SER A 115 -5.52 14.61 -2.11
CA SER A 115 -4.23 14.81 -1.45
C SER A 115 -4.37 14.72 0.07
N VAL A 116 -3.32 14.26 0.73
CA VAL A 116 -3.19 14.31 2.19
C VAL A 116 -1.87 14.95 2.58
N ARG A 117 -1.87 15.65 3.71
CA ARG A 117 -0.65 16.10 4.37
C ARG A 117 -0.31 15.09 5.46
N VAL A 118 0.80 14.36 5.29
CA VAL A 118 1.23 13.35 6.24
C VAL A 118 1.81 14.00 7.49
N GLU A 119 1.56 13.41 8.65
CA GLU A 119 2.21 13.84 9.89
C GLU A 119 3.68 13.43 9.89
N VAL A 120 4.52 14.33 10.37
CA VAL A 120 5.96 14.14 10.42
C VAL A 120 6.40 14.06 11.87
N ALA A 121 7.26 13.11 12.22
CA ALA A 121 7.93 13.15 13.53
C ALA A 121 8.89 14.34 13.55
N ARG A 122 8.74 15.20 14.57
CA ARG A 122 9.74 16.24 14.89
C ARG A 122 10.91 15.62 15.63
#